data_AF-A0AAD6PQC5-F1
#
_entry.id   AF-A0AAD6PQC5-F1
#
_cell.length_a   1.000
_cell.length_b   1.000
_cell.length_c   1.000
_cell.angle_alpha   90.00
_cell.angle_beta   90.00
_cell.angle_gamma   90.00
#
_symmetry.space_group_name_H-M   'P 1'
#
loop_
_entity.id
_entity.type
_entity.pdbx_description
1 polymer ?
#
loop_
_entity_poly.entity_id
_entity_poly.type
_entity_poly.pdbx_seq_one_letter_code
_entity_poly.pdbx_strand_id
1 'polypeptide(L)'
;MARAFAVGVGNWWSHSKTVILIWCICIFFYIFFFHMALQNSSSSSSSDKYSEQRSRLYDKMERDLDERGAAFLKHGETSQSLLLSDIFILKDGSVTPVLKAANPPVRANVLYLSPEYSVPISDNVKSTFSSYFDKVWFQNSSVYHSSMFHASHHIEPVPATEDEIEAEVNAVKAVADTLCPLKIVLDRVVLTSTGVLLGCWQVAFSDFLVSPPR
;
A
#
# COMPACT_ATOMS: atom_id res chain seq x y z
N MET A 1 -72.66 4.15 -51.44
CA MET A 1 -72.05 2.93 -50.89
C MET A 1 -70.63 3.28 -50.48
N ALA A 2 -70.28 3.03 -49.21
CA ALA A 2 -69.07 3.51 -48.55
C ALA A 2 -67.76 2.90 -49.08
N ARG A 3 -66.64 3.65 -48.98
CA ARG A 3 -65.47 3.26 -48.16
C ARG A 3 -64.42 4.37 -48.10
N ALA A 4 -64.01 4.65 -46.88
CA ALA A 4 -62.91 5.53 -46.49
C ALA A 4 -61.55 4.83 -46.67
N PHE A 5 -60.48 5.61 -46.81
CA PHE A 5 -59.17 5.23 -46.26
C PHE A 5 -58.53 6.43 -45.56
N ALA A 6 -58.25 6.21 -44.28
CA ALA A 6 -57.78 7.18 -43.32
C ALA A 6 -56.27 7.45 -43.48
N VAL A 7 -55.89 8.73 -43.34
CA VAL A 7 -54.50 9.14 -43.12
C VAL A 7 -54.22 8.97 -41.63
N GLY A 8 -53.28 8.07 -41.30
CA GLY A 8 -52.87 7.77 -39.95
C GLY A 8 -52.06 8.92 -39.34
N VAL A 9 -52.68 9.65 -38.41
CA VAL A 9 -52.01 10.53 -37.46
C VAL A 9 -52.16 9.90 -36.09
N GLY A 10 -51.11 9.26 -35.58
CA GLY A 10 -51.10 8.80 -34.20
C GLY A 10 -49.96 7.86 -33.88
N ASN A 11 -48.86 8.38 -33.34
CA ASN A 11 -48.15 7.72 -32.23
C ASN A 11 -46.96 8.49 -31.61
N TRP A 12 -46.65 9.72 -32.03
CA TRP A 12 -45.38 10.33 -31.61
C TRP A 12 -45.33 10.72 -30.12
N TRP A 13 -46.48 11.10 -29.55
CA TRP A 13 -46.60 11.50 -28.14
C TRP A 13 -46.53 10.33 -27.14
N SER A 14 -46.92 9.12 -27.56
CA SER A 14 -46.81 7.92 -26.72
C SER A 14 -45.37 7.42 -26.67
N HIS A 15 -44.66 7.48 -27.80
CA HIS A 15 -43.26 7.07 -27.90
C HIS A 15 -42.33 7.87 -26.99
N SER A 16 -42.49 9.20 -26.92
CA SER A 16 -41.65 10.05 -26.07
C SER A 16 -41.83 9.73 -24.58
N LYS A 17 -43.06 9.46 -24.14
CA LYS A 17 -43.34 9.10 -22.74
C LYS A 17 -42.81 7.72 -22.38
N THR A 18 -42.94 6.75 -23.30
CA THR A 18 -42.37 5.41 -23.13
C THR A 18 -40.85 5.45 -23.06
N VAL A 19 -40.20 6.27 -23.90
CA VAL A 19 -38.74 6.45 -23.86
C VAL A 19 -38.29 7.07 -22.55
N ILE A 20 -38.94 8.13 -22.08
CA ILE A 20 -38.63 8.76 -20.79
C ILE A 20 -38.80 7.76 -19.64
N LEU A 21 -39.87 6.96 -19.66
CA LEU A 21 -40.10 5.93 -18.64
C LEU A 21 -38.99 4.87 -18.63
N ILE A 22 -38.56 4.40 -19.80
CA ILE A 22 -37.45 3.45 -19.93
C ILE A 22 -36.15 4.06 -19.37
N TRP A 23 -35.83 5.31 -19.71
CA TRP A 23 -34.66 5.99 -19.18
C TRP A 23 -34.71 6.16 -17.66
N CYS A 24 -35.86 6.55 -17.10
CA CYS A 24 -36.04 6.64 -15.65
C CYS A 24 -35.85 5.29 -14.96
N ILE A 25 -36.38 4.21 -15.55
CA ILE A 25 -36.23 2.85 -15.04
C ILE A 25 -34.75 2.42 -15.11
N CYS A 26 -34.07 2.66 -16.23
CA CYS A 26 -32.65 2.37 -16.40
C CYS A 26 -31.78 3.13 -15.40
N ILE A 27 -32.04 4.43 -15.18
CA ILE A 27 -31.33 5.25 -14.18
C ILE A 27 -31.59 4.73 -12.78
N PHE A 28 -32.84 4.40 -12.45
CA PHE A 28 -33.20 3.84 -11.14
C PHE A 28 -32.45 2.54 -10.88
N PHE A 29 -32.47 1.59 -11.83
CA PHE A 29 -31.73 0.35 -11.69
C PHE A 29 -30.22 0.57 -11.67
N TYR A 30 -29.68 1.48 -12.49
CA TYR A 30 -28.26 1.82 -12.45
C TYR A 30 -27.86 2.34 -11.06
N ILE A 31 -28.59 3.32 -10.52
CA ILE A 31 -28.34 3.88 -9.18
C ILE A 31 -28.49 2.79 -8.12
N PHE A 32 -29.54 1.97 -8.20
CA PHE A 32 -29.80 0.89 -7.24
C PHE A 32 -28.69 -0.17 -7.26
N PHE A 33 -28.33 -0.69 -8.42
CA PHE A 33 -27.26 -1.68 -8.56
C PHE A 33 -25.88 -1.07 -8.25
N PHE A 34 -25.64 0.19 -8.59
CA PHE A 34 -24.40 0.89 -8.24
C PHE A 34 -24.29 1.11 -6.71
N HIS A 35 -25.38 1.47 -6.03
CA HIS A 35 -25.42 1.55 -4.57
C HIS A 35 -25.23 0.20 -3.91
N MET A 36 -25.88 -0.86 -4.42
CA MET A 36 -25.65 -2.22 -3.91
C MET A 36 -24.21 -2.67 -4.15
N ALA A 37 -23.62 -2.36 -5.30
CA ALA A 37 -22.22 -2.66 -5.58
C ALA A 37 -21.27 -1.90 -4.64
N LEU A 38 -21.55 -0.62 -4.35
CA LEU A 38 -20.80 0.18 -3.36
C LEU A 38 -20.94 -0.41 -1.95
N GLN A 39 -22.14 -0.76 -1.51
CA GLN A 39 -22.39 -1.35 -0.19
C GLN A 39 -21.84 -2.78 -0.06
N ASN A 40 -21.73 -3.53 -1.16
CA ASN A 40 -21.11 -4.85 -1.15
C ASN A 40 -19.58 -4.78 -1.36
N SER A 41 -19.07 -3.68 -1.91
CA SER A 41 -17.63 -3.38 -2.00
C SER A 41 -17.02 -2.94 -0.68
N SER A 42 -17.84 -2.62 0.33
CA SER A 42 -17.42 -2.54 1.73
C SER A 42 -17.05 -3.92 2.28
N SER A 43 -15.93 -4.42 1.77
CA SER A 43 -15.06 -5.42 2.38
C SER A 43 -14.41 -4.91 3.69
N SER A 44 -15.01 -3.92 4.34
CA SER A 44 -14.53 -3.34 5.60
C SER A 44 -14.75 -4.31 6.77
N SER A 45 -15.75 -5.19 6.73
CA SER A 45 -16.08 -6.01 7.90
C SER A 45 -15.00 -7.02 8.34
N SER A 46 -14.13 -7.48 7.44
CA SER A 46 -13.02 -8.37 7.82
C SER A 46 -11.80 -7.56 8.25
N SER A 47 -11.39 -6.57 7.46
CA SER A 47 -10.26 -5.67 7.77
C SER A 47 -10.48 -4.94 9.09
N ASP A 48 -11.68 -4.40 9.33
CA ASP A 48 -12.03 -3.64 10.53
C ASP A 48 -12.01 -4.55 11.77
N LYS A 49 -12.45 -5.81 11.64
CA LYS A 49 -12.36 -6.81 12.73
C LYS A 49 -10.92 -7.13 13.09
N TYR A 50 -10.05 -7.33 12.11
CA TYR A 50 -8.63 -7.59 12.37
C TYR A 50 -7.92 -6.36 12.96
N SER A 51 -8.25 -5.15 12.51
CA SER A 51 -7.69 -3.93 13.09
C SER A 51 -8.18 -3.73 14.53
N GLU A 52 -9.47 -3.95 14.80
CA GLU A 52 -10.03 -3.80 16.14
C GLU A 52 -9.46 -4.85 17.11
N GLN A 53 -9.34 -6.11 16.67
CA GLN A 53 -8.72 -7.17 17.47
C GLN A 53 -7.26 -6.83 17.80
N ARG A 54 -6.50 -6.27 16.84
CA ARG A 54 -5.12 -5.84 17.04
C ARG A 54 -5.03 -4.65 18.00
N SER A 55 -5.85 -3.61 17.85
CA SER A 55 -5.85 -2.49 18.78
C SER A 55 -6.14 -2.96 20.20
N ARG A 56 -7.16 -3.79 20.40
CA ARG A 56 -7.46 -4.36 21.73
C ARG A 56 -6.29 -5.16 22.32
N LEU A 57 -5.56 -5.91 21.49
CA LEU A 57 -4.35 -6.62 21.93
C LEU A 57 -3.27 -5.63 22.37
N TYR A 58 -2.98 -4.61 21.57
CA TYR A 58 -1.95 -3.62 21.88
C TYR A 58 -2.30 -2.76 23.11
N ASP A 59 -3.55 -2.32 23.25
CA ASP A 59 -4.04 -1.59 24.43
C ASP A 59 -3.96 -2.46 25.70
N LYS A 60 -4.19 -3.77 25.56
CA LYS A 60 -4.00 -4.72 26.66
C LYS A 60 -2.52 -4.87 27.00
N MET A 61 -1.64 -5.02 26.01
CA MET A 61 -0.19 -5.12 26.22
C MET A 61 0.36 -3.89 26.93
N GLU A 62 -0.06 -2.68 26.53
CA GLU A 62 0.34 -1.43 27.15
C GLU A 62 -0.10 -1.37 28.62
N ARG A 63 -1.39 -1.62 28.91
CA ARG A 63 -1.89 -1.68 30.29
C ARG A 63 -1.21 -2.75 31.13
N ASP A 64 -1.04 -3.95 30.59
CA ASP A 64 -0.37 -5.05 31.30
C ASP A 64 1.09 -4.66 31.60
N LEU A 65 1.78 -3.94 30.69
CA LEU A 65 3.15 -3.48 30.92
C LEU A 65 3.23 -2.55 32.13
N ASP A 66 2.26 -1.64 32.30
CA ASP A 66 2.20 -0.71 33.42
C ASP A 66 1.75 -1.37 34.73
N GLU A 67 0.76 -2.26 34.67
CA GLU A 67 0.13 -2.87 35.85
C GLU A 67 0.83 -4.14 36.35
N ARG A 68 1.34 -4.97 35.43
CA ARG A 68 1.77 -6.36 35.68
C ARG A 68 3.12 -6.70 35.04
N GLY A 69 3.78 -5.74 34.40
CA GLY A 69 4.96 -5.97 33.57
C GLY A 69 4.65 -6.74 32.29
N ALA A 70 5.67 -7.27 31.61
CA ALA A 70 5.51 -7.96 30.33
C ALA A 70 4.90 -9.39 30.44
N ALA A 71 3.79 -9.54 31.15
CA ALA A 71 3.09 -10.81 31.35
C ALA A 71 2.63 -11.44 30.03
N PHE A 72 2.27 -10.62 29.04
CA PHE A 72 1.89 -11.06 27.69
C PHE A 72 2.97 -11.91 26.99
N LEU A 73 4.24 -11.79 27.37
CA LEU A 73 5.33 -12.65 26.87
C LEU A 73 5.25 -14.10 27.40
N LYS A 74 4.44 -14.37 28.42
CA LYS A 74 4.31 -15.71 29.04
C LYS A 74 3.04 -16.44 28.64
N HIS A 75 2.03 -15.74 28.13
CA HIS A 75 0.66 -16.26 27.97
C HIS A 75 0.31 -16.73 26.55
N GLY A 76 1.29 -16.79 25.64
CA GLY A 76 1.11 -17.35 24.30
C GLY A 76 0.22 -16.52 23.37
N GLU A 77 0.04 -15.23 23.67
CA GLU A 77 -0.66 -14.31 22.77
C GLU A 77 0.10 -14.18 21.44
N THR A 78 -0.64 -13.97 20.34
CA THR A 78 -0.07 -13.87 19.00
C THR A 78 -0.40 -12.55 18.31
N SER A 79 0.52 -12.07 17.48
CA SER A 79 0.31 -10.98 16.53
C SER A 79 0.93 -11.37 15.19
N GLN A 80 0.22 -11.15 14.08
CA GLN A 80 0.67 -11.54 12.73
C GLN A 80 1.07 -13.03 12.64
N SER A 81 0.30 -13.91 13.27
CA SER A 81 0.55 -15.37 13.33
C SER A 81 1.82 -15.78 14.08
N LEU A 82 2.49 -14.87 14.79
CA LEU A 82 3.67 -15.16 15.62
C LEU A 82 3.35 -14.93 17.10
N LEU A 83 3.94 -15.72 18.00
CA LEU A 83 3.83 -15.48 19.44
C LEU A 83 4.48 -14.14 19.79
N LEU A 84 3.89 -13.37 20.70
CA LEU A 84 4.49 -12.13 21.20
C LEU A 84 5.87 -12.37 21.82
N SER A 85 6.07 -13.54 22.45
CA SER A 85 7.36 -13.99 22.98
C SER A 85 8.42 -14.26 21.91
N ASP A 86 8.00 -14.54 20.67
CA ASP A 86 8.92 -14.79 19.56
C ASP A 86 9.39 -13.51 18.89
N ILE A 87 8.65 -12.41 19.08
CA ILE A 87 8.89 -11.11 18.43
C ILE A 87 9.34 -10.02 19.41
N PHE A 88 9.13 -10.18 20.72
CA PHE A 88 9.54 -9.24 21.75
C PHE A 88 10.22 -9.93 22.94
N ILE A 89 11.18 -9.24 23.55
CA ILE A 89 11.83 -9.59 24.81
C ILE A 89 11.78 -8.40 25.77
N LEU A 90 11.84 -8.67 27.07
CA LEU A 90 12.03 -7.62 28.06
C LEU A 90 13.53 -7.46 28.32
N LYS A 91 14.08 -6.29 28.01
CA LYS A 91 15.48 -5.93 28.25
C LYS A 91 15.52 -4.60 29.01
N ASP A 92 16.17 -4.59 30.17
CA ASP A 92 16.32 -3.39 31.02
C ASP A 92 14.98 -2.70 31.35
N GLY A 93 13.93 -3.51 31.59
CA GLY A 93 12.58 -3.02 31.88
C GLY A 93 11.81 -2.51 30.66
N SER A 94 12.40 -2.54 29.46
CA SER A 94 11.77 -2.12 28.20
C SER A 94 11.50 -3.30 27.27
N VAL A 95 10.32 -3.27 26.64
CA VAL A 95 9.95 -4.25 25.61
C VAL A 95 10.74 -3.93 24.35
N THR A 96 11.60 -4.85 23.93
CA THR A 96 12.50 -4.70 22.79
C THR A 96 12.16 -5.75 21.74
N PRO A 97 12.10 -5.41 20.44
CA PRO A 97 11.88 -6.40 19.40
C PRO A 97 13.05 -7.39 19.30
N VAL A 98 12.74 -8.66 19.06
CA VAL A 98 13.73 -9.69 18.74
C VAL A 98 14.02 -9.62 17.25
N LEU A 99 15.22 -9.16 16.90
CA LEU A 99 15.66 -9.14 15.51
C LEU A 99 16.04 -10.55 15.07
N LYS A 100 15.28 -11.10 14.11
CA LYS A 100 15.59 -12.38 13.46
C LYS A 100 15.96 -12.10 12.01
N ALA A 101 17.10 -12.64 11.57
CA ALA A 101 17.45 -12.63 10.16
C ALA A 101 16.43 -13.48 9.39
N ALA A 102 15.93 -12.96 8.27
CA ALA A 102 15.13 -13.77 7.35
C ALA A 102 16.01 -14.87 6.75
N ASN A 103 15.54 -16.11 6.81
CA ASN A 103 16.20 -17.26 6.20
C ASN A 103 15.18 -18.11 5.44
N PRO A 104 15.27 -18.21 4.10
CA PRO A 104 16.23 -17.53 3.23
C PRO A 104 16.07 -16.00 3.27
N PRO A 105 17.13 -15.23 2.95
CA PRO A 105 17.04 -13.78 2.91
C PRO A 105 16.04 -13.31 1.84
N VAL A 106 15.43 -12.15 2.09
CA VAL A 106 14.64 -11.45 1.08
C VAL A 106 15.60 -10.97 -0.01
N ARG A 107 15.32 -11.34 -1.26
CA ARG A 107 16.05 -10.86 -2.44
C ARG A 107 15.18 -9.91 -3.23
N ALA A 108 15.76 -8.76 -3.57
CA ALA A 108 15.04 -7.67 -4.21
C ALA A 108 15.96 -6.84 -5.08
N ASN A 109 15.42 -6.36 -6.20
CA ASN A 109 16.01 -5.27 -6.97
C ASN A 109 15.58 -3.96 -6.32
N VAL A 110 16.55 -3.13 -5.96
CA VAL A 110 16.31 -1.90 -5.23
C VAL A 110 17.05 -0.74 -5.88
N LEU A 111 16.42 0.43 -5.90
CA LEU A 111 17.12 1.69 -6.16
C LEU A 111 17.68 2.20 -4.84
N TYR A 112 19.01 2.27 -4.77
CA TYR A 112 19.72 2.80 -3.63
C TYR A 112 19.41 4.29 -3.43
N LEU A 113 19.13 4.67 -2.18
CA LEU A 113 18.98 6.07 -1.79
C LEU A 113 20.21 6.50 -0.98
N SER A 114 21.00 7.41 -1.55
CA SER A 114 22.23 7.87 -0.90
C SER A 114 21.93 8.66 0.40
N PRO A 115 22.90 8.77 1.32
CA PRO A 115 22.72 9.50 2.58
C PRO A 115 22.35 10.97 2.38
N GLU A 116 22.76 11.57 1.26
CA GLU A 116 22.39 12.93 0.85
C GLU A 116 20.87 13.13 0.83
N TYR A 117 20.11 12.09 0.44
CA TYR A 117 18.66 12.13 0.38
C TYR A 117 17.99 11.39 1.54
N SER A 118 18.54 10.25 1.98
CA SER A 118 17.90 9.42 3.00
C SER A 118 17.93 10.04 4.39
N VAL A 119 18.99 10.79 4.74
CA VAL A 119 19.09 11.45 6.05
C VAL A 119 18.06 12.57 6.21
N PRO A 120 17.95 13.55 5.29
CA PRO A 120 16.92 14.59 5.40
C PRO A 120 15.49 14.04 5.45
N ILE A 121 15.21 12.96 4.71
CA ILE A 121 13.90 12.30 4.77
C ILE A 121 13.67 11.69 6.16
N SER A 122 14.65 10.97 6.70
CA SER A 122 14.55 10.35 8.03
C SER A 122 14.35 11.39 9.12
N ASP A 123 15.08 12.51 9.06
CA ASP A 123 14.97 13.58 10.05
C ASP A 123 13.60 14.25 10.00
N ASN A 124 13.08 14.55 8.81
CA ASN A 124 11.73 15.11 8.64
C ASN A 124 10.64 14.15 9.12
N VAL A 125 10.78 12.85 8.83
CA VAL A 125 9.84 11.84 9.33
C VAL A 125 9.91 11.79 10.86
N LYS A 126 11.09 11.66 11.46
CA LYS A 126 11.22 11.65 12.92
C LYS A 126 10.61 12.89 13.56
N SER A 127 10.99 14.09 13.09
CA SER A 127 10.46 15.34 13.65
C SER A 127 8.95 15.47 13.51
N THR A 128 8.37 15.00 12.40
CA THR A 128 6.93 15.06 12.15
C THR A 128 6.17 14.05 13.02
N PHE A 129 6.65 12.81 13.13
CA PHE A 129 5.91 11.75 13.83
C PHE A 129 6.12 11.77 15.35
N SER A 130 7.28 12.22 15.84
CA SER A 130 7.58 12.27 17.27
C SER A 130 6.65 13.19 18.07
N SER A 131 5.99 14.18 17.44
CA SER A 131 5.00 15.01 18.15
C SER A 131 3.64 14.34 18.33
N TYR A 132 3.36 13.25 17.60
CA TYR A 132 2.07 12.58 17.62
C TYR A 132 2.14 11.18 18.25
N PHE A 133 3.33 10.58 18.30
CA PHE A 133 3.52 9.22 18.75
C PHE A 133 4.72 9.12 19.69
N ASP A 134 4.47 8.64 20.91
CA ASP A 134 5.51 8.51 21.94
C ASP A 134 6.53 7.41 21.61
N LYS A 135 6.11 6.37 20.88
CA LYS A 135 6.92 5.18 20.58
C LYS A 135 6.77 4.75 19.12
N VAL A 136 7.66 5.25 18.26
CA VAL A 136 7.74 4.84 16.84
C VAL A 136 9.10 4.19 16.59
N TRP A 137 9.09 3.02 15.97
CA TRP A 137 10.31 2.39 15.48
C TRP A 137 10.66 2.99 14.11
N PHE A 138 11.68 3.84 14.07
CA PHE A 138 12.18 4.42 12.83
C PHE A 138 13.27 3.53 12.23
N GLN A 139 13.10 3.17 10.96
CA GLN A 139 14.12 2.43 10.22
C GLN A 139 15.39 3.28 10.05
N ASN A 140 16.55 2.63 10.08
CA ASN A 140 17.85 3.24 9.83
C ASN A 140 17.91 3.80 8.39
N SER A 141 18.27 5.08 8.24
CA SER A 141 18.32 5.76 6.95
C SER A 141 19.37 5.21 5.99
N SER A 142 20.42 4.55 6.50
CA SER A 142 21.46 3.91 5.67
C SER A 142 20.94 2.76 4.79
N VAL A 143 19.77 2.21 5.11
CA VAL A 143 19.13 1.13 4.35
C VAL A 143 17.90 1.58 3.57
N TYR A 144 17.63 2.89 3.51
CA TYR A 144 16.50 3.40 2.73
C TYR A 144 16.75 3.12 1.24
N HIS A 145 15.71 2.66 0.56
CA HIS A 145 15.75 2.29 -0.85
C HIS A 145 14.34 2.31 -1.43
N SER A 146 14.23 2.43 -2.75
CA SER A 146 12.96 2.12 -3.45
C SER A 146 13.00 0.68 -3.92
N SER A 147 12.10 -0.16 -3.42
CA SER A 147 11.94 -1.52 -3.92
C SER A 147 11.35 -1.48 -5.33
N MET A 148 12.03 -2.11 -6.28
CA MET A 148 11.54 -2.23 -7.67
C MET A 148 10.88 -3.59 -7.91
N PHE A 149 11.49 -4.65 -7.41
CA PHE A 149 11.02 -6.02 -7.61
C PHE A 149 11.49 -6.91 -6.45
N HIS A 150 10.63 -7.80 -5.95
CA HIS A 150 10.96 -8.79 -4.93
C HIS A 150 10.94 -10.18 -5.57
N ALA A 151 12.10 -10.86 -5.59
CA ALA A 151 12.21 -12.24 -6.05
C ALA A 151 11.83 -13.26 -4.95
N SER A 152 11.79 -12.80 -3.69
CA SER A 152 11.40 -13.57 -2.50
C SER A 152 10.78 -12.60 -1.49
N HIS A 153 9.84 -13.05 -0.67
CA HIS A 153 9.32 -12.27 0.46
C HIS A 153 9.11 -13.13 1.71
N HIS A 154 8.96 -12.50 2.87
CA HIS A 154 8.91 -13.20 4.16
C HIS A 154 7.72 -14.16 4.31
N ILE A 155 6.63 -13.98 3.56
CA ILE A 155 5.47 -14.90 3.53
C ILE A 155 5.72 -16.12 2.60
N GLU A 156 6.43 -15.93 1.49
CA GLU A 156 6.73 -16.97 0.49
C GLU A 156 8.23 -16.94 0.21
N PRO A 157 9.02 -17.54 1.12
CA PRO A 157 10.47 -17.54 0.98
C PRO A 157 10.89 -18.42 -0.19
N VAL A 158 11.62 -17.83 -1.15
CA VAL A 158 12.19 -18.53 -2.30
C VAL A 158 13.70 -18.63 -2.09
N PRO A 159 14.30 -19.81 -1.82
CA PRO A 159 15.75 -19.95 -1.77
C PRO A 159 16.36 -19.81 -3.17
N ALA A 160 17.63 -19.41 -3.24
CA ALA A 160 18.41 -19.38 -4.47
C ALA A 160 19.83 -19.84 -4.17
N THR A 161 20.44 -20.54 -5.13
CA THR A 161 21.85 -20.91 -5.17
C THR A 161 22.72 -19.70 -5.52
N GLU A 162 24.03 -19.77 -5.25
CA GLU A 162 24.97 -18.72 -5.63
C GLU A 162 24.95 -18.46 -7.15
N ASP A 163 24.82 -19.51 -7.97
CA ASP A 163 24.75 -19.39 -9.44
C ASP A 163 23.47 -18.65 -9.88
N GLU A 164 22.33 -18.91 -9.23
CA GLU A 164 21.06 -18.19 -9.48
C GLU A 164 21.17 -16.72 -9.07
N ILE A 165 21.81 -16.43 -7.92
CA ILE A 165 22.06 -15.06 -7.46
C ILE A 165 23.00 -14.32 -8.42
N GLU A 166 24.06 -14.97 -8.90
CA GLU A 166 24.97 -14.38 -9.88
C GLU A 166 24.25 -14.10 -11.21
N ALA A 167 23.37 -15.00 -11.65
CA ALA A 167 22.53 -14.78 -12.83
C ALA A 167 21.57 -13.60 -12.65
N GLU A 168 20.91 -13.46 -11.48
CA GLU A 168 20.06 -12.31 -11.12
C GLU A 168 20.87 -11.00 -11.20
N VAL A 169 22.05 -10.95 -10.59
CA VAL A 169 22.93 -9.77 -10.59
C VAL A 169 23.38 -9.40 -12.00
N ASN A 170 23.79 -10.38 -12.80
CA ASN A 170 24.21 -10.15 -14.18
C ASN A 170 23.07 -9.63 -15.06
N ALA A 171 21.84 -10.13 -14.86
CA ALA A 171 20.66 -9.63 -15.58
C ALA A 171 20.34 -8.18 -15.21
N VAL A 172 20.38 -7.82 -13.93
CA VAL A 172 20.16 -6.44 -13.47
C VAL A 172 21.24 -5.51 -14.05
N LYS A 173 22.50 -5.95 -14.03
CA LYS A 173 23.62 -5.18 -14.58
C LYS A 173 23.47 -4.94 -16.09
N ALA A 174 23.14 -5.98 -16.85
CA ALA A 174 22.93 -5.86 -18.29
C ALA A 174 21.84 -4.85 -18.65
N VAL A 175 20.76 -4.77 -17.85
CA VAL A 175 19.72 -3.75 -18.03
C VAL A 175 20.24 -2.36 -17.64
N ALA A 176 20.85 -2.23 -16.45
CA ALA A 176 21.35 -0.96 -15.94
C ALA A 176 22.40 -0.31 -16.86
N ASP A 177 23.26 -1.10 -17.49
CA ASP A 177 24.29 -0.63 -18.43
C ASP A 177 23.70 0.01 -19.70
N THR A 178 22.43 -0.25 -20.01
CA THR A 178 21.72 0.34 -21.16
C THR A 178 20.85 1.54 -20.79
N LEU A 179 20.65 1.81 -19.50
CA LEU A 179 19.76 2.86 -19.01
C LEU A 179 20.54 4.13 -18.68
N CYS A 180 19.93 5.27 -18.99
CA CYS A 180 20.43 6.56 -18.51
C CYS A 180 20.12 6.72 -17.01
N PRO A 181 20.97 7.43 -16.25
CA PRO A 181 20.65 7.79 -14.86
C PRO A 181 19.29 8.50 -14.77
N LEU A 182 18.44 8.02 -13.87
CA LEU A 182 17.12 8.60 -13.63
C LEU A 182 17.22 9.77 -12.66
N LYS A 183 16.61 10.90 -13.01
CA LYS A 183 16.35 11.98 -12.05
C LYS A 183 14.98 11.77 -11.44
N ILE A 184 14.93 11.39 -10.16
CA ILE A 184 13.69 11.11 -9.45
C ILE A 184 13.47 12.20 -8.39
N VAL A 185 12.26 12.75 -8.33
CA VAL A 185 11.89 13.80 -7.39
C VAL A 185 10.72 13.33 -6.54
N LEU A 186 10.83 13.48 -5.21
CA LEU A 186 9.67 13.37 -4.32
C LEU A 186 8.86 14.66 -4.47
N ASP A 187 7.79 14.60 -5.25
CA ASP A 187 6.95 15.77 -5.50
C ASP A 187 6.08 16.09 -4.28
N ARG A 188 5.41 15.07 -3.72
CA ARG A 188 4.48 15.24 -2.60
C ARG A 188 4.45 14.01 -1.68
N VAL A 189 3.99 14.21 -0.45
CA VAL A 189 3.61 13.13 0.47
C VAL A 189 2.14 13.29 0.81
N VAL A 190 1.36 12.21 0.66
CA VAL A 190 -0.09 12.22 0.88
C VAL A 190 -0.45 11.19 1.95
N LEU A 191 -1.23 11.60 2.96
CA LEU A 191 -1.86 10.70 3.92
C LEU A 191 -3.23 10.29 3.38
N THR A 192 -3.46 9.00 3.17
CA THR A 192 -4.76 8.48 2.75
C THR A 192 -5.74 8.44 3.93
N SER A 193 -7.04 8.34 3.63
CA SER A 193 -8.08 8.16 4.66
C SER A 193 -7.93 6.86 5.47
N THR A 194 -7.15 5.91 4.96
CA THR A 194 -6.82 4.64 5.64
C THR A 194 -5.55 4.74 6.50
N GLY A 195 -4.92 5.92 6.59
CA GLY A 195 -3.71 6.13 7.39
C GLY A 195 -2.40 5.74 6.68
N VAL A 196 -2.42 5.47 5.38
CA VAL A 196 -1.23 5.14 4.59
C VAL A 196 -0.56 6.42 4.10
N LEU A 197 0.75 6.55 4.31
CA LEU A 197 1.55 7.62 3.73
C LEU A 197 2.09 7.19 2.38
N LEU A 198 1.79 7.97 1.34
CA LEU A 198 2.24 7.75 -0.03
C LEU A 198 3.22 8.85 -0.42
N GLY A 199 4.45 8.46 -0.77
CA GLY A 199 5.38 9.34 -1.48
C GLY A 199 5.04 9.37 -2.96
N CYS A 200 4.66 10.52 -3.47
CA CYS A 200 4.38 10.76 -4.88
C CYS A 200 5.69 11.12 -5.59
N TRP A 201 6.40 10.10 -6.08
CA TRP A 201 7.65 10.25 -6.81
C TRP A 201 7.41 10.47 -8.30
N GLN A 202 8.19 11.35 -8.92
CA GLN A 202 8.15 11.65 -10.35
C GLN A 202 9.52 11.41 -10.98
N VAL A 203 9.54 10.86 -12.19
CA VAL A 203 10.74 10.80 -13.02
C VAL A 203 10.81 12.09 -13.83
N ALA A 204 11.77 12.94 -13.51
CA ALA A 204 12.04 14.15 -14.27
C ALA A 204 12.89 13.79 -15.50
N PHE A 205 12.34 14.02 -16.68
CA PHE A 205 13.13 14.01 -17.90
C PHE A 205 13.97 15.29 -17.91
N SER A 206 15.29 15.17 -17.97
CA SER A 206 16.11 16.29 -18.42
C SER A 206 15.71 16.55 -19.86
N ASP A 207 15.24 17.77 -20.16
CA ASP A 207 15.08 18.21 -21.54
C ASP A 207 16.39 17.98 -22.28
N PHE A 208 16.44 16.93 -23.11
CA PHE A 208 17.40 16.85 -24.20
C PHE A 208 17.01 17.94 -25.19
N LEU A 209 17.35 19.19 -24.87
CA LEU A 209 17.41 20.24 -25.88
C LEU A 209 18.49 19.80 -26.87
N VAL A 210 18.01 19.27 -27.98
CA VAL A 210 18.73 19.05 -29.22
C VAL A 210 19.57 20.29 -29.50
N SER A 211 20.85 20.23 -29.18
CA SER A 211 21.81 21.17 -29.77
C SER A 211 22.09 20.64 -31.17
N PRO A 212 21.77 21.39 -32.25
CA PRO A 212 22.14 20.95 -33.59
C PRO A 212 23.67 20.87 -33.68
N PRO A 213 24.22 19.91 -34.45
CA PRO A 213 25.66 19.78 -34.59
C PRO A 213 26.24 21.06 -35.21
N ARG A 214 27.36 21.52 -34.63
CA ARG A 214 28.23 22.53 -35.23
C ARG A 214 29.11 21.91 -36.32
#